data_AF-A0A915YJG8-F1
#
_entry.id   AF-A0A915YJG8-F1
#
_cell.length_a   1.000
_cell.length_b   1.000
_cell.length_c   1.000
_cell.angle_alpha   90.00
_cell.angle_beta   90.00
_cell.angle_gamma   90.00
#
_symmetry.space_group_name_H-M   'P 1'
#
loop_
_entity.id
_entity.type
_entity.pdbx_description
1 polymer ?
#
loop_
_entity_poly.entity_id
_entity_poly.type
_entity_poly.pdbx_seq_one_letter_code
_entity_poly.pdbx_strand_id
1 'polypeptide(L)'
;MKSILFTLLLLSIQFTLFAQLPDFEFHVVEEGRSMSKGTANALVVSWPKASTKVLDKNWKQYAKKFKGKLKYDSKQGEYFLDNAELKDMSENMVDVTAKITQKGEGAELVAWFNLGVTYLSSEEHAERFPAAEQFLKKFDLLVYAELMKEQLKEEQKKLKLMDKALKKIEKAKQKEEKAIEKQKKTIEKAEKAIDEAEKIIEEQNAAKAKQETEMEYQNQLIEKINAKIKEAKGK
;
A
#
# COMPACT_ATOMS: atom_id res chain seq x y z
N MET A 1 9.71 6.30 -25.91
CA MET A 1 8.26 6.02 -26.04
C MET A 1 7.75 5.00 -25.02
N LYS A 2 8.38 3.82 -24.84
CA LYS A 2 7.97 2.84 -23.81
C LYS A 2 8.05 3.36 -22.35
N SER A 3 9.02 4.23 -22.04
CA SER A 3 9.14 4.86 -20.71
C SER A 3 8.04 5.89 -20.43
N ILE A 4 7.70 6.72 -21.42
CA ILE A 4 6.66 7.76 -21.33
C ILE A 4 5.28 7.13 -21.16
N LEU A 5 5.00 6.01 -21.86
CA LEU A 5 3.75 5.26 -21.68
C LEU A 5 3.59 4.69 -20.25
N PHE A 6 4.69 4.27 -19.62
CA PHE A 6 4.67 3.71 -18.26
C PHE A 6 4.46 4.79 -17.20
N THR A 7 5.02 5.99 -17.41
CA THR A 7 4.81 7.14 -16.50
C THR A 7 3.38 7.68 -16.57
N LEU A 8 2.77 7.71 -17.77
CA LEU A 8 1.37 8.12 -17.94
C LEU A 8 0.38 7.15 -17.26
N LEU A 9 0.65 5.84 -17.29
CA LEU A 9 -0.19 4.83 -16.64
C LEU A 9 -0.18 4.93 -15.11
N LEU A 10 0.96 5.33 -14.53
CA LEU A 10 1.11 5.52 -13.07
C LEU A 10 0.37 6.76 -12.56
N LEU A 11 0.31 7.84 -13.35
CA LEU A 11 -0.44 9.04 -12.99
C LEU A 11 -1.97 8.81 -12.99
N SER A 12 -2.49 7.99 -13.90
CA SER A 12 -3.93 7.68 -13.95
C SER A 12 -4.44 6.87 -12.74
N ILE A 13 -3.57 6.12 -12.06
CA ILE A 13 -3.94 5.30 -10.89
C ILE A 13 -4.09 6.16 -9.62
N GLN A 14 -3.41 7.32 -9.54
CA GLN A 14 -3.48 8.16 -8.34
C GLN A 14 -4.79 8.96 -8.23
N PHE A 15 -5.40 9.30 -9.36
CA PHE A 15 -6.67 10.05 -9.38
C PHE A 15 -7.88 9.22 -8.91
N THR A 16 -7.85 7.90 -9.05
CA THR A 16 -8.96 7.03 -8.61
C THR A 16 -8.95 6.76 -7.10
N LEU A 17 -7.82 6.97 -6.41
CA LEU A 17 -7.69 6.71 -4.98
C LEU A 17 -8.51 7.69 -4.13
N PHE A 18 -8.56 8.97 -4.52
CA PHE A 18 -9.33 9.98 -3.78
C PHE A 18 -10.85 9.79 -3.94
N ALA A 19 -11.30 9.29 -5.09
CA ALA A 19 -12.71 9.00 -5.35
C ALA A 19 -13.24 7.77 -4.57
N GLN A 20 -12.37 7.01 -3.89
CA GLN A 20 -12.76 5.82 -3.10
C GLN A 20 -13.10 6.16 -1.63
N LEU A 21 -12.79 7.38 -1.17
CA LEU A 21 -13.16 7.81 0.17
C LEU A 21 -14.65 8.17 0.18
N PRO A 22 -15.47 7.55 1.04
CA PRO A 22 -16.87 7.92 1.17
C PRO A 22 -16.97 9.33 1.76
N ASP A 23 -17.75 10.19 1.13
CA ASP A 23 -18.22 11.42 1.76
C ASP A 23 -19.11 11.06 2.96
N PHE A 24 -19.08 11.90 3.99
CA PHE A 24 -19.98 11.72 5.12
C PHE A 24 -21.38 12.22 4.74
N GLU A 25 -22.33 11.28 4.69
CA GLU A 25 -23.75 11.57 4.53
C GLU A 25 -24.53 10.82 5.61
N PHE A 26 -25.25 11.58 6.45
CA PHE A 26 -26.08 10.99 7.50
C PHE A 26 -27.44 10.64 6.92
N HIS A 27 -27.77 9.35 6.94
CA HIS A 27 -29.07 8.84 6.53
C HIS A 27 -29.70 8.03 7.67
N VAL A 28 -30.90 8.45 8.09
CA VAL A 28 -31.70 7.77 9.10
C VAL A 28 -33.10 7.54 8.57
N VAL A 29 -33.63 6.34 8.82
CA VAL A 29 -34.98 5.93 8.43
C VAL A 29 -35.80 5.73 9.69
N GLU A 30 -36.98 6.35 9.74
CA GLU A 30 -37.98 6.06 10.77
C GLU A 30 -38.89 4.94 10.28
N GLU A 31 -39.02 3.87 11.06
CA GLU A 31 -39.88 2.74 10.73
C GLU A 31 -40.25 1.88 11.94
N GLY A 32 -41.38 1.18 11.83
CA GLY A 32 -41.78 0.18 12.82
C GLY A 32 -40.82 -1.02 12.82
N ARG A 33 -40.29 -1.35 14.00
CA ARG A 33 -39.40 -2.51 14.20
C ARG A 33 -39.72 -3.25 15.49
N SER A 34 -39.50 -4.56 15.48
CA SER A 34 -39.67 -5.41 16.65
C SER A 34 -38.39 -5.50 17.48
N MET A 35 -38.55 -5.47 18.79
CA MET A 35 -37.53 -5.73 19.80
C MET A 35 -38.09 -6.62 20.92
N SER A 36 -37.27 -6.97 21.89
CA SER A 36 -37.66 -7.81 23.05
C SER A 36 -38.89 -7.32 23.83
N LYS A 37 -39.18 -6.01 23.80
CA LYS A 37 -40.33 -5.38 24.48
C LYS A 37 -41.58 -5.24 23.58
N GLY A 38 -41.56 -5.80 22.36
CA GLY A 38 -42.64 -5.70 21.38
C GLY A 38 -42.25 -4.87 20.15
N THR A 39 -43.25 -4.46 19.38
CA THR A 39 -43.07 -3.62 18.20
C THR A 39 -43.32 -2.16 18.55
N ALA A 40 -42.41 -1.29 18.13
CA ALA A 40 -42.50 0.15 18.35
C ALA A 40 -41.81 0.91 17.20
N ASN A 41 -42.02 2.22 17.17
CA ASN A 41 -41.32 3.11 16.25
C ASN A 41 -39.81 3.14 16.55
N ALA A 42 -38.99 3.07 15.51
CA ALA A 42 -37.54 3.01 15.62
C ALA A 42 -36.87 3.93 14.59
N LEU A 43 -35.65 4.35 14.90
CA LEU A 43 -34.75 4.99 13.95
C LEU A 43 -33.65 4.01 13.54
N VAL A 44 -33.43 3.89 12.24
CA VAL A 44 -32.52 2.93 11.62
C VAL A 44 -31.44 3.66 10.85
N VAL A 45 -30.18 3.34 11.16
CA VAL A 45 -29.00 3.83 10.44
C VAL A 45 -28.23 2.63 9.90
N SER A 46 -27.83 2.70 8.62
CA SER A 46 -27.13 1.60 7.93
C SER A 46 -25.75 2.06 7.45
N TRP A 47 -24.75 1.20 7.62
CA TRP A 47 -23.38 1.43 7.19
C TRP A 47 -22.91 0.30 6.27
N PRO A 48 -22.83 0.52 4.95
CA PRO A 48 -22.47 -0.53 3.99
C PRO A 48 -21.07 -1.11 4.19
N LYS A 49 -20.15 -0.37 4.82
CA LYS A 49 -18.75 -0.76 5.01
C LYS A 49 -18.33 -0.93 6.48
N ALA A 50 -19.26 -0.80 7.42
CA ALA A 50 -18.96 -1.00 8.84
C ALA A 50 -19.32 -2.41 9.29
N SER A 51 -18.41 -3.07 10.01
CA SER A 51 -18.72 -4.35 10.66
C SER A 51 -19.51 -4.12 11.95
N THR A 52 -20.32 -5.11 12.33
CA THR A 52 -21.04 -5.13 13.63
C THR A 52 -20.09 -4.90 14.81
N LYS A 53 -18.88 -5.45 14.75
CA LYS A 53 -17.82 -5.27 15.76
C LYS A 53 -17.41 -3.80 15.94
N VAL A 54 -17.28 -3.05 14.84
CA VAL A 54 -16.95 -1.61 14.89
C VAL A 54 -18.11 -0.86 15.53
N LEU A 55 -19.35 -1.16 15.14
CA LEU A 55 -20.54 -0.54 15.71
C LEU A 55 -20.69 -0.86 17.20
N ASP A 56 -20.55 -2.12 17.61
CA ASP A 56 -20.64 -2.57 19.00
C ASP A 56 -19.67 -1.83 19.92
N LYS A 57 -18.41 -1.72 19.48
CA LYS A 57 -17.35 -1.04 20.21
C LYS A 57 -17.68 0.45 20.37
N ASN A 58 -18.05 1.12 19.27
CA ASN A 58 -18.35 2.55 19.28
C ASN A 58 -19.63 2.84 20.06
N TRP A 59 -20.67 2.01 19.92
CA TRP A 59 -21.94 2.19 20.61
C TRP A 59 -21.77 2.13 22.13
N LYS A 60 -21.02 1.13 22.63
CA LYS A 60 -20.69 1.02 24.05
C LYS A 60 -19.98 2.27 24.59
N GLN A 61 -19.08 2.87 23.81
CA GLN A 61 -18.38 4.08 24.22
C GLN A 61 -19.28 5.32 24.14
N TYR A 62 -20.14 5.38 23.12
CA TYR A 62 -21.04 6.49 22.90
C TYR A 62 -22.16 6.54 23.93
N ALA A 63 -22.89 5.43 24.12
CA ALA A 63 -24.00 5.31 25.06
C ALA A 63 -23.62 5.67 26.51
N LYS A 64 -22.40 5.31 26.95
CA LYS A 64 -21.89 5.63 28.29
C LYS A 64 -21.76 7.13 28.57
N LYS A 65 -21.78 7.99 27.55
CA LYS A 65 -21.68 9.45 27.72
C LYS A 65 -22.95 10.06 28.32
N PHE A 66 -24.06 9.33 28.32
CA PHE A 66 -25.39 9.85 28.67
C PHE A 66 -25.88 9.40 30.06
N LYS A 67 -24.97 9.09 30.99
CA LYS A 67 -25.24 8.81 32.42
C LYS A 67 -26.30 7.72 32.76
N GLY A 68 -26.67 6.88 31.80
CA GLY A 68 -27.55 5.73 31.98
C GLY A 68 -26.82 4.40 32.27
N LYS A 69 -27.57 3.39 32.73
CA LYS A 69 -27.05 2.03 32.96
C LYS A 69 -27.07 1.23 31.65
N LEU A 70 -25.93 1.15 30.99
CA LEU A 70 -25.76 0.33 29.79
C LEU A 70 -25.65 -1.17 30.13
N LYS A 71 -26.50 -1.99 29.53
CA LYS A 71 -26.48 -3.46 29.57
C LYS A 71 -26.52 -4.02 28.14
N TYR A 72 -26.05 -5.24 27.97
CA TYR A 72 -26.19 -6.00 26.74
C TYR A 72 -26.87 -7.34 27.06
N ASP A 73 -27.97 -7.62 26.39
CA ASP A 73 -28.63 -8.93 26.42
C ASP A 73 -28.17 -9.73 25.20
N SER A 74 -27.36 -10.76 25.46
CA SER A 74 -26.82 -11.62 24.41
C SER A 74 -27.85 -12.55 23.77
N LYS A 75 -28.99 -12.82 24.43
CA LYS A 75 -30.06 -13.65 23.85
C LYS A 75 -30.86 -12.86 22.82
N GLN A 76 -31.11 -11.58 23.09
CA GLN A 76 -31.87 -10.70 22.19
C GLN A 76 -30.98 -9.98 21.17
N GLY A 77 -29.67 -9.88 21.46
CA GLY A 77 -28.72 -9.08 20.70
C GLY A 77 -28.96 -7.58 20.88
N GLU A 78 -29.44 -7.18 22.06
CA GLU A 78 -29.93 -5.82 22.32
C GLU A 78 -29.09 -5.14 23.42
N TYR A 79 -28.76 -3.88 23.18
CA TYR A 79 -28.27 -2.95 24.18
C TYR A 79 -29.44 -2.24 24.83
N PHE A 80 -29.41 -2.16 26.15
CA PHE A 80 -30.33 -1.34 26.94
C PHE A 80 -29.54 -0.27 27.66
N LEU A 81 -29.81 0.99 27.37
CA LEU A 81 -29.31 2.13 28.12
C LEU A 81 -30.46 2.68 28.96
N ASP A 82 -30.55 2.20 30.20
CA ASP A 82 -31.61 2.58 31.13
C ASP A 82 -31.32 3.96 31.73
N ASN A 83 -32.32 4.83 31.82
CA ASN A 83 -32.25 6.18 32.39
C ASN A 83 -31.16 7.08 31.78
N ALA A 84 -31.13 7.21 30.46
CA ALA A 84 -30.21 8.11 29.76
C ALA A 84 -30.63 9.58 29.93
N GLU A 85 -29.66 10.45 30.18
CA GLU A 85 -29.84 11.91 30.21
C GLU A 85 -29.71 12.48 28.78
N LEU A 86 -30.85 12.59 28.08
CA LEU A 86 -30.98 13.16 26.73
C LEU A 86 -31.77 14.47 26.78
N LYS A 87 -31.17 15.52 27.35
CA LYS A 87 -31.83 16.82 27.62
C LYS A 87 -32.47 17.47 26.40
N ASP A 88 -31.82 17.36 25.24
CA ASP A 88 -32.36 17.92 23.99
C ASP A 88 -33.64 17.19 23.53
N MET A 89 -33.89 15.98 24.04
CA MET A 89 -35.04 15.14 23.70
C MET A 89 -36.15 15.20 24.77
N SER A 90 -35.78 15.24 26.05
CA SER A 90 -36.74 15.14 27.16
C SER A 90 -36.14 15.68 28.45
N GLU A 91 -36.97 16.34 29.25
CA GLU A 91 -36.66 16.73 30.64
C GLU A 91 -36.60 15.51 31.58
N ASN A 92 -37.33 14.45 31.25
CA ASN A 92 -37.25 13.15 31.92
C ASN A 92 -36.15 12.28 31.31
N MET A 93 -35.71 11.28 32.08
CA MET A 93 -34.77 10.26 31.59
C MET A 93 -35.40 9.43 30.46
N VAL A 94 -34.58 9.05 29.49
CA VAL A 94 -34.99 8.28 28.31
C VAL A 94 -34.35 6.90 28.35
N ASP A 95 -35.13 5.85 28.10
CA ASP A 95 -34.58 4.52 27.91
C ASP A 95 -34.29 4.30 26.42
N VAL A 96 -33.05 3.95 26.10
CA VAL A 96 -32.64 3.65 24.71
C VAL A 96 -32.38 2.17 24.56
N THR A 97 -33.17 1.51 23.71
CA THR A 97 -32.86 0.15 23.27
C THR A 97 -32.20 0.24 21.90
N ALA A 98 -31.13 -0.52 21.67
CA ALA A 98 -30.49 -0.56 20.37
C ALA A 98 -30.08 -1.98 19.97
N LYS A 99 -30.25 -2.32 18.71
CA LYS A 99 -29.90 -3.61 18.14
C LYS A 99 -28.97 -3.40 16.96
N ILE A 100 -27.85 -4.11 16.95
CA ILE A 100 -26.87 -4.07 15.86
C ILE A 100 -26.95 -5.40 15.12
N THR A 101 -27.22 -5.34 13.82
CA THR A 101 -27.38 -6.51 12.95
C THR A 101 -26.51 -6.39 11.71
N GLN A 102 -26.05 -7.53 11.21
CA GLN A 102 -25.37 -7.57 9.92
C GLN A 102 -26.38 -7.30 8.81
N LYS A 103 -25.99 -6.48 7.82
CA LYS A 103 -26.79 -6.13 6.65
C LYS A 103 -25.91 -6.16 5.41
N GLY A 104 -25.99 -7.26 4.66
CA GLY A 104 -25.07 -7.51 3.54
C GLY A 104 -23.61 -7.57 4.01
N GLU A 105 -22.74 -6.80 3.35
CA GLU A 105 -21.33 -6.64 3.74
C GLU A 105 -21.13 -5.68 4.92
N GLY A 106 -22.17 -4.90 5.24
CA GLY A 106 -22.16 -3.90 6.29
C GLY A 106 -22.98 -4.31 7.51
N ALA A 107 -23.40 -3.30 8.25
CA ALA A 107 -24.23 -3.46 9.44
C ALA A 107 -25.22 -2.31 9.57
N GLU A 108 -26.29 -2.53 10.32
CA GLU A 108 -27.24 -1.51 10.71
C GLU A 108 -27.40 -1.45 12.22
N LEU A 109 -27.86 -0.29 12.70
CA LEU A 109 -28.30 -0.07 14.06
C LEU A 109 -29.77 0.34 14.01
N VAL A 110 -30.59 -0.37 14.75
CA VAL A 110 -31.99 -0.03 15.03
C VAL A 110 -32.05 0.50 16.46
N ALA A 111 -32.56 1.71 16.66
CA ALA A 111 -32.69 2.33 17.97
C ALA A 111 -34.13 2.72 18.28
N TRP A 112 -34.58 2.37 19.48
CA TRP A 112 -35.87 2.74 20.04
C TRP A 112 -35.64 3.66 21.24
N PHE A 113 -36.31 4.81 21.24
CA PHE A 113 -36.24 5.80 22.31
C PHE A 113 -37.56 5.81 23.06
N ASN A 114 -37.56 5.33 24.31
CA ASN A 114 -38.73 5.29 25.17
C ASN A 114 -38.72 6.50 26.12
N LEU A 115 -39.75 7.33 26.02
CA LEU A 115 -39.93 8.57 26.79
C LEU A 115 -40.69 8.35 28.12
N GLY A 116 -40.83 7.10 28.56
CA GLY A 116 -41.53 6.66 29.77
C GLY A 116 -42.75 5.79 29.46
N VAL A 117 -43.78 6.38 28.84
CA VAL A 117 -45.04 5.69 28.51
C VAL A 117 -45.20 5.41 27.02
N THR A 118 -44.41 6.06 26.17
CA THR A 118 -44.50 5.95 24.71
C THR A 118 -43.12 5.99 24.07
N TYR A 119 -43.04 5.53 22.83
CA TYR A 119 -41.84 5.60 22.01
C TYR A 119 -41.86 6.87 21.15
N LEU A 120 -40.69 7.47 21.01
CA LEU A 120 -40.51 8.65 20.17
C LEU A 120 -40.89 8.36 18.72
N SER A 121 -41.64 9.27 18.09
CA SER A 121 -41.96 9.26 16.66
C SER A 121 -42.03 10.69 16.11
N SER A 122 -41.78 10.87 14.82
CA SER A 122 -41.88 12.19 14.18
C SER A 122 -43.32 12.69 14.15
N GLU A 123 -44.28 11.78 14.07
CA GLU A 123 -45.72 12.07 14.04
C GLU A 123 -46.23 12.59 15.39
N GLU A 124 -45.95 11.89 16.49
CA GLU A 124 -46.50 12.24 17.81
C GLU A 124 -45.57 13.18 18.60
N HIS A 125 -44.28 13.25 18.24
CA HIS A 125 -43.24 13.94 19.02
C HIS A 125 -42.34 14.83 18.14
N ALA A 126 -42.93 15.54 17.17
CA ALA A 126 -42.22 16.34 16.17
C ALA A 126 -41.14 17.28 16.73
N GLU A 127 -41.38 17.93 17.89
CA GLU A 127 -40.41 18.85 18.50
C GLU A 127 -39.21 18.14 19.13
N ARG A 128 -39.37 16.87 19.55
CA ARG A 128 -38.34 16.08 20.24
C ARG A 128 -37.59 15.15 19.28
N PHE A 129 -38.21 14.79 18.16
CA PHE A 129 -37.67 13.86 17.18
C PHE A 129 -36.29 14.27 16.63
N PRO A 130 -36.02 15.56 16.30
CA PRO A 130 -34.71 15.98 15.81
C PRO A 130 -33.56 15.72 16.80
N ALA A 131 -33.83 15.63 18.09
CA ALA A 131 -32.82 15.28 19.08
C ALA A 131 -32.35 13.83 18.94
N ALA A 132 -33.22 12.90 18.55
CA ALA A 132 -32.84 11.52 18.25
C ALA A 132 -32.01 11.42 16.96
N GLU A 133 -32.40 12.16 15.92
CA GLU A 133 -31.62 12.25 14.69
C GLU A 133 -30.22 12.80 14.98
N GLN A 134 -30.13 13.88 15.76
CA GLN A 134 -28.85 14.47 16.13
C GLN A 134 -28.02 13.54 17.03
N PHE A 135 -28.66 12.78 17.91
CA PHE A 135 -28.01 11.74 18.70
C PHE A 135 -27.40 10.65 17.82
N LEU A 136 -28.14 10.17 16.81
CA LEU A 136 -27.66 9.14 15.89
C LEU A 136 -26.64 9.68 14.89
N LYS A 137 -26.76 10.94 14.45
CA LYS A 137 -25.77 11.62 13.61
C LYS A 137 -24.42 11.75 14.28
N LYS A 138 -24.41 12.09 15.58
CA LYS A 138 -23.19 12.11 16.39
C LYS A 138 -22.58 10.71 16.52
N PHE A 139 -23.39 9.66 16.60
CA PHE A 139 -22.90 8.29 16.59
C PHE A 139 -22.31 7.90 15.22
N ASP A 140 -23.00 8.23 14.12
CA ASP A 140 -22.54 8.00 12.76
C ASP A 140 -21.18 8.67 12.49
N LEU A 141 -21.01 9.93 12.91
CA LEU A 141 -19.72 10.62 12.83
C LEU A 141 -18.58 9.88 13.55
N LEU A 142 -18.86 9.22 14.69
CA LEU A 142 -17.87 8.41 15.39
C LEU A 142 -17.51 7.14 14.62
N VAL A 143 -18.53 6.48 14.04
CA VAL A 143 -18.32 5.30 13.19
C VAL A 143 -17.51 5.68 11.96
N TYR A 144 -17.89 6.76 11.27
CA TYR A 144 -17.16 7.31 10.13
C TYR A 144 -15.71 7.61 10.47
N ALA A 145 -15.44 8.28 11.60
CA ALA A 145 -14.09 8.59 12.03
C ALA A 145 -13.25 7.32 12.30
N GLU A 146 -13.84 6.26 12.88
CA GLU A 146 -13.13 4.99 13.09
C GLU A 146 -12.84 4.28 11.76
N LEU A 147 -13.78 4.28 10.80
CA LEU A 147 -13.55 3.74 9.46
C LEU A 147 -12.42 4.49 8.74
N MET A 148 -12.41 5.83 8.79
CA MET A 148 -11.34 6.64 8.20
C MET A 148 -9.98 6.38 8.87
N LYS A 149 -9.98 6.13 10.19
CA LYS A 149 -8.76 5.76 10.92
C LYS A 149 -8.25 4.36 10.55
N GLU A 150 -9.13 3.40 10.29
CA GLU A 150 -8.76 2.09 9.78
C GLU A 150 -8.18 2.20 8.37
N GLN A 151 -8.85 2.93 7.47
CA GLN A 151 -8.35 3.22 6.12
C GLN A 151 -6.97 3.91 6.16
N LEU A 152 -6.79 4.93 7.02
CA LEU A 152 -5.51 5.62 7.17
C LEU A 152 -4.39 4.67 7.58
N LYS A 153 -4.64 3.74 8.52
CA LYS A 153 -3.65 2.74 8.93
C LYS A 153 -3.28 1.80 7.80
N GLU A 154 -4.23 1.41 6.96
CA GLU A 154 -3.97 0.57 5.79
C GLU A 154 -3.10 1.30 4.76
N GLU A 155 -3.45 2.53 4.43
CA GLU A 155 -2.67 3.35 3.48
C GLU A 155 -1.25 3.64 4.01
N GLN A 156 -1.09 3.92 5.30
CA GLN A 156 0.24 4.06 5.93
C GLN A 156 1.07 2.77 5.83
N LYS A 157 0.45 1.59 5.99
CA LYS A 157 1.15 0.31 5.79
C LYS A 157 1.58 0.13 4.34
N LYS A 158 0.71 0.43 3.37
CA LYS A 158 1.03 0.39 1.93
C LYS A 158 2.20 1.31 1.61
N LEU A 159 2.17 2.56 2.06
CA LEU A 159 3.26 3.52 1.89
C LEU A 159 4.59 3.00 2.46
N LYS A 160 4.57 2.41 3.65
CA LYS A 160 5.77 1.81 4.26
C LYS A 160 6.35 0.65 3.45
N LEU A 161 5.51 -0.15 2.80
CA LEU A 161 5.96 -1.22 1.90
C LEU A 161 6.57 -0.65 0.62
N MET A 162 5.97 0.41 0.06
CA MET A 162 6.50 1.11 -1.13
C MET A 162 7.87 1.75 -0.85
N ASP A 163 8.04 2.43 0.29
CA ASP A 163 9.33 3.00 0.71
C ASP A 163 10.43 1.92 0.85
N LYS A 164 10.08 0.76 1.43
CA LYS A 164 11.01 -0.39 1.51
C LYS A 164 11.39 -0.93 0.13
N ALA A 165 10.44 -0.99 -0.80
CA ALA A 165 10.69 -1.43 -2.17
C ALA A 165 11.61 -0.45 -2.91
N LEU A 166 11.36 0.85 -2.78
CA LEU A 166 12.19 1.91 -3.36
C LEU A 166 13.65 1.81 -2.86
N LYS A 167 13.85 1.70 -1.54
CA LYS A 167 15.20 1.55 -0.95
C LYS A 167 15.95 0.33 -1.46
N LYS A 168 15.25 -0.78 -1.73
CA LYS A 168 15.88 -1.98 -2.33
C LYS A 168 16.32 -1.72 -3.77
N ILE A 169 15.48 -1.05 -4.56
CA ILE A 169 15.79 -0.67 -5.94
C ILE A 169 17.01 0.26 -5.97
N GLU A 170 17.05 1.28 -5.11
CA GLU A 170 18.19 2.21 -5.01
C GLU A 170 19.49 1.49 -4.66
N LYS A 171 19.47 0.57 -3.68
CA LYS A 171 20.65 -0.23 -3.33
C LYS A 171 21.11 -1.14 -4.45
N ALA A 172 20.17 -1.78 -5.16
CA ALA A 172 20.49 -2.60 -6.32
C ALA A 172 21.15 -1.76 -7.41
N LYS A 173 20.58 -0.60 -7.73
CA LYS A 173 21.15 0.37 -8.68
C LYS A 173 22.57 0.76 -8.29
N GLN A 174 22.81 1.18 -7.04
CA GLN A 174 24.16 1.55 -6.58
C GLN A 174 25.18 0.40 -6.68
N LYS A 175 24.74 -0.84 -6.45
CA LYS A 175 25.60 -2.03 -6.61
C LYS A 175 25.98 -2.22 -8.07
N GLU A 176 25.02 -2.12 -9.00
CA GLU A 176 25.27 -2.22 -10.43
C GLU A 176 26.18 -1.09 -10.94
N GLU A 177 25.97 0.15 -10.47
CA GLU A 177 26.84 1.29 -10.81
C GLU A 177 28.30 1.04 -10.40
N LYS A 178 28.54 0.51 -9.19
CA LYS A 178 29.89 0.12 -8.74
C LYS A 178 30.47 -1.03 -9.55
N ALA A 179 29.64 -2.01 -9.94
CA ALA A 179 30.07 -3.11 -10.78
C ALA A 179 30.52 -2.62 -12.17
N ILE A 180 29.74 -1.72 -12.77
CA ILE A 180 30.08 -1.06 -14.04
C ILE A 180 31.39 -0.29 -13.93
N GLU A 181 31.60 0.49 -12.85
CA GLU A 181 32.85 1.22 -12.65
C GLU A 181 34.06 0.29 -12.57
N LYS A 182 33.94 -0.83 -11.84
CA LYS A 182 35.00 -1.83 -11.74
C LYS A 182 35.29 -2.48 -13.10
N GLN A 183 34.26 -2.86 -13.84
CA GLN A 183 34.40 -3.45 -15.16
C GLN A 183 35.07 -2.50 -16.15
N LYS A 184 34.71 -1.20 -16.13
CA LYS A 184 35.39 -0.18 -16.95
C LYS A 184 36.89 -0.10 -16.66
N LYS A 185 37.30 -0.13 -15.39
CA LYS A 185 38.73 -0.15 -15.02
C LYS A 185 39.43 -1.43 -15.48
N THR A 186 38.74 -2.57 -15.47
CA THR A 186 39.29 -3.82 -16.00
C THR A 186 39.48 -3.76 -17.51
N ILE A 187 38.52 -3.21 -18.25
CA ILE A 187 38.60 -3.02 -19.70
C ILE A 187 39.79 -2.12 -20.04
N GLU A 188 39.93 -0.97 -19.36
CA GLU A 188 41.05 -0.03 -19.61
C GLU A 188 42.42 -0.70 -19.41
N LYS A 189 42.56 -1.56 -18.39
CA LYS A 189 43.81 -2.32 -18.17
C LYS A 189 44.05 -3.37 -19.25
N ALA A 190 42.99 -4.05 -19.70
CA ALA A 190 43.09 -5.04 -20.76
C ALA A 190 43.47 -4.38 -22.10
N GLU A 191 42.89 -3.23 -22.41
CA GLU A 191 43.24 -2.42 -23.59
C GLU A 191 44.73 -2.05 -23.57
N LYS A 192 45.25 -1.52 -22.45
CA LYS A 192 46.68 -1.22 -22.31
C LYS A 192 47.59 -2.44 -22.50
N ALA A 193 47.19 -3.60 -21.97
CA ALA A 193 47.96 -4.84 -22.11
C ALA A 193 47.96 -5.36 -23.56
N ILE A 194 46.86 -5.16 -24.29
CA ILE A 194 46.78 -5.47 -25.72
C ILE A 194 47.75 -4.55 -26.49
N ASP A 195 47.72 -3.24 -26.25
CA ASP A 195 48.61 -2.28 -26.90
C ASP A 195 50.10 -2.61 -26.66
N GLU A 196 50.46 -3.03 -25.45
CA GLU A 196 51.82 -3.46 -25.11
C GLU A 196 52.21 -4.76 -25.83
N ALA A 197 51.31 -5.74 -25.89
CA ALA A 197 51.55 -7.00 -26.59
C ALA A 197 51.71 -6.78 -28.11
N GLU A 198 50.92 -5.89 -28.71
CA GLU A 198 51.02 -5.53 -30.12
C GLU A 198 52.41 -4.95 -30.45
N LYS A 199 52.93 -4.05 -29.61
CA LYS A 199 54.31 -3.51 -29.76
C LYS A 199 55.37 -4.60 -29.68
N ILE A 200 55.27 -5.51 -28.72
CA ILE A 200 56.21 -6.63 -28.57
C ILE A 200 56.17 -7.52 -29.83
N ILE A 201 54.99 -7.81 -30.36
CA ILE A 201 54.83 -8.60 -31.59
C ILE A 201 55.49 -7.89 -32.78
N GLU A 202 55.32 -6.57 -32.90
CA GLU A 202 55.97 -5.77 -33.94
C GLU A 202 57.51 -5.84 -33.85
N GLU A 203 58.07 -5.66 -32.65
CA GLU A 203 59.51 -5.80 -32.39
C GLU A 203 60.03 -7.21 -32.72
N GLN A 204 59.28 -8.25 -32.31
CA GLN A 204 59.64 -9.65 -32.60
C GLN A 204 59.60 -9.95 -34.10
N ASN A 205 58.62 -9.43 -34.83
CA ASN A 205 58.55 -9.58 -36.28
C ASN A 205 59.73 -8.90 -36.98
N ALA A 206 60.11 -7.69 -36.53
CA ALA A 206 61.30 -7.00 -37.05
C ALA A 206 62.60 -7.78 -36.76
N ALA A 207 62.73 -8.34 -35.55
CA ALA A 207 63.88 -9.17 -35.18
C ALA A 207 63.94 -10.46 -36.01
N LYS A 208 62.79 -11.12 -36.19
CA LYS A 208 62.66 -12.32 -37.04
C LYS A 208 63.10 -12.03 -38.48
N ALA A 209 62.63 -10.94 -39.07
CA ALA A 209 62.99 -10.56 -40.43
C ALA A 209 64.51 -10.34 -40.58
N LYS A 210 65.16 -9.66 -39.62
CA LYS A 210 66.63 -9.52 -39.60
C LYS A 210 67.34 -10.87 -39.54
N GLN A 211 66.87 -11.77 -38.68
CA GLN A 211 67.45 -13.10 -38.54
C GLN A 211 67.31 -13.94 -39.81
N GLU A 212 66.15 -13.86 -40.49
CA GLU A 212 65.93 -14.50 -41.80
C GLU A 212 66.94 -14.00 -42.84
N THR A 213 67.18 -12.68 -42.92
CA THR A 213 68.17 -12.11 -43.84
C THR A 213 69.62 -12.56 -43.55
N GLU A 214 69.99 -12.68 -42.27
CA GLU A 214 71.33 -13.14 -41.87
C GLU A 214 71.52 -14.63 -42.21
N MET A 215 70.51 -15.47 -41.97
CA MET A 215 70.55 -16.89 -42.36
C MET A 215 70.69 -17.06 -43.87
N GLU A 216 70.00 -16.24 -44.66
CA GLU A 216 70.09 -16.28 -46.11
C GLU A 216 71.50 -15.93 -46.60
N TYR A 217 72.13 -14.90 -46.03
CA TYR A 217 73.52 -14.57 -46.29
C TYR A 217 74.48 -15.72 -45.92
N GLN A 218 74.28 -16.33 -44.74
CA GLN A 218 75.10 -17.43 -44.27
C GLN A 218 74.97 -18.68 -45.17
N ASN A 219 73.75 -18.98 -45.65
CA ASN A 219 73.51 -20.07 -46.60
C ASN A 219 74.25 -19.82 -47.92
N GLN A 220 74.18 -18.60 -48.47
CA GLN A 220 74.93 -18.22 -49.68
C GLN A 220 76.46 -18.36 -49.48
N LEU A 221 76.96 -18.01 -48.29
CA LEU A 221 78.38 -18.19 -47.95
C LEU A 221 78.77 -19.68 -47.89
N ILE A 222 77.95 -20.52 -47.25
CA ILE A 222 78.16 -21.96 -47.18
C ILE A 222 78.20 -22.58 -48.59
N GLU A 223 77.28 -22.19 -49.47
CA GLU A 223 77.27 -22.65 -50.87
C GLU A 223 78.56 -22.27 -51.60
N LYS A 224 79.02 -21.03 -51.46
CA LYS A 224 80.29 -20.56 -52.04
C LYS A 224 81.49 -21.34 -51.51
N ILE A 225 81.53 -21.63 -50.20
CA ILE A 225 82.60 -22.42 -49.59
C ILE A 225 82.59 -23.85 -50.14
N ASN A 226 81.42 -24.48 -50.21
CA ASN A 226 81.26 -25.83 -50.76
C ASN A 226 81.70 -25.92 -52.23
N ALA A 227 81.39 -24.89 -53.03
CA ALA A 227 81.87 -24.79 -54.41
C ALA A 227 83.41 -24.77 -54.48
N LYS A 228 84.06 -23.94 -53.67
CA LYS A 228 85.54 -23.88 -53.59
C LYS A 228 86.17 -25.20 -53.14
N ILE A 229 85.56 -25.91 -52.18
CA ILE A 229 86.05 -27.23 -51.74
C ILE A 229 85.98 -28.24 -52.89
N LYS A 230 84.90 -28.24 -53.68
CA LYS A 230 84.78 -29.12 -54.86
C LYS A 230 85.84 -28.80 -55.91
N GLU A 231 86.08 -27.53 -56.21
CA GLU A 231 87.13 -27.09 -57.13
C GLU A 231 88.54 -27.56 -56.67
N ALA A 232 88.81 -27.52 -55.37
CA ALA A 232 90.10 -27.94 -54.81
C ALA A 232 90.31 -29.46 -54.84
N LYS A 233 89.25 -30.28 -54.73
CA LYS A 233 89.31 -31.75 -54.76
C LYS A 233 89.29 -32.35 -56.18
N GLY A 234 88.84 -31.58 -57.18
CA GLY A 234 88.78 -31.99 -58.58
C GLY A 234 90.04 -31.71 -59.39
N LYS A 235 91.12 -31.26 -58.73
CA LYS A 235 92.49 -31.13 -59.26
C LYS A 235 93.37 -32.18 -58.59
#